data_AF-A0A955H9H9-F1
#
_entry.id   AF-A0A955H9H9-F1
#
_cell.length_a   1.000
_cell.length_b   1.000
_cell.length_c   1.000
_cell.angle_alpha   90.00
_cell.angle_beta   90.00
_cell.angle_gamma   90.00
#
_symmetry.space_group_name_H-M   'P 1'
#
loop_
_entity.id
_entity.type
_entity.pdbx_description
1 polymer ?
#
loop_
_entity_poly.entity_id
_entity_poly.type
_entity_poly.pdbx_seq_one_letter_code
_entity_poly.pdbx_strand_id
1 'polypeptide(L)'
;IKAQQALRDRGFTVFDYFEDNGDEQVIQEHGLQDLVMEQYHQPILQSGYLTAVYMMPHWELSGGARQEYQHFVDNDLPIKHIPEEWLL
;
A
#
# COMPACT_ATOMS: atom_id res chain seq x y z
N ILE A 1 1.74 9.22 8.00
CA ILE A 1 2.03 9.85 9.31
C ILE A 1 1.02 9.51 10.42
N LYS A 2 -0.26 9.97 10.44
CA LYS A 2 -1.20 9.66 11.56
C LYS A 2 -1.64 8.18 11.64
N ALA A 3 -1.87 7.53 10.49
CA ALA A 3 -2.38 6.15 10.46
C ALA A 3 -1.33 5.10 10.86
N GLN A 4 -0.09 5.24 10.38
CA GLN A 4 1.01 4.31 10.69
C GLN A 4 1.32 4.28 12.19
N GLN A 5 1.44 5.45 12.82
CA GLN A 5 1.69 5.52 14.25
C GLN A 5 0.55 4.88 15.05
N ALA A 6 -0.71 5.15 14.70
CA ALA A 6 -1.86 4.55 15.35
C ALA A 6 -1.91 3.02 15.21
N LEU A 7 -1.41 2.46 14.10
CA LEU A 7 -1.29 1.01 13.90
C LEU A 7 -0.15 0.42 14.74
N ARG A 8 1.00 1.09 14.81
CA ARG A 8 2.12 0.68 15.67
C ARG A 8 1.73 0.68 17.15
N ASP A 9 1.02 1.70 17.61
CA ASP A 9 0.54 1.82 18.99
C ASP A 9 -0.44 0.68 19.37
N ARG A 10 -1.07 0.05 18.37
CA ARG A 10 -1.95 -1.12 18.53
C ARG A 10 -1.20 -2.46 18.47
N GLY A 11 0.13 -2.44 18.37
CA GLY A 11 0.98 -3.63 18.35
C GLY A 11 1.14 -4.28 16.97
N PHE A 12 0.71 -3.60 15.89
CA PHE A 12 0.95 -4.09 14.53
C PHE A 12 2.36 -3.72 14.07
N THR A 13 3.01 -4.64 13.35
CA THR A 13 4.21 -4.33 12.57
C THR A 13 3.81 -3.54 11.33
N VAL A 14 4.31 -2.31 11.20
CA VAL A 14 4.03 -1.42 10.07
C VAL A 14 5.31 -1.24 9.27
N PHE A 15 5.28 -1.69 8.01
CA PHE A 15 6.33 -1.46 7.03
C PHE A 15 5.95 -0.26 6.16
N ASP A 16 6.81 0.76 6.13
CA ASP A 16 6.74 1.88 5.19
C ASP A 16 8.09 1.95 4.47
N TYR A 17 8.05 1.90 3.14
CA TYR A 17 9.25 1.93 2.31
C TYR A 17 9.97 3.28 2.36
N PHE A 18 9.27 4.35 2.76
CA PHE A 18 9.75 5.72 2.60
C PHE A 18 10.12 6.41 3.91
N GLU A 19 9.86 5.78 5.06
CA GLU A 19 10.05 6.43 6.36
C GLU A 19 11.52 6.74 6.71
N ASP A 20 12.48 6.01 6.13
CA ASP A 20 13.89 6.08 6.56
C ASP A 20 14.84 6.80 5.59
N ASN A 21 14.46 7.07 4.32
CA ASN A 21 15.46 7.40 3.29
C ASN A 21 15.18 8.61 2.37
N GLY A 22 13.99 9.23 2.41
CA GLY A 22 13.65 10.33 1.47
C GLY A 22 13.52 9.90 0.00
N ASP A 23 13.44 8.59 -0.24
CA ASP A 23 13.43 7.97 -1.57
C ASP A 23 12.17 8.29 -2.39
N GLU A 24 11.08 8.76 -1.75
CA GLU A 24 9.82 9.08 -2.43
C GLU A 24 10.01 10.16 -3.49
N GLN A 25 10.83 11.17 -3.19
CA GLN A 25 11.11 12.27 -4.12
C GLN A 25 11.96 11.80 -5.30
N VAL A 26 12.96 10.95 -5.04
CA VAL A 26 13.84 10.34 -6.06
C VAL A 26 13.03 9.42 -6.98
N ILE A 27 12.13 8.61 -6.43
CA ILE A 27 11.28 7.70 -7.21
C ILE A 27 10.35 8.47 -8.15
N GLN A 28 9.78 9.58 -7.68
CA GLN A 28 8.94 10.43 -8.51
C GLN A 28 9.73 11.14 -9.61
N GLU A 29 10.87 11.74 -9.27
CA GLU A 29 11.71 12.49 -10.21
C GLU A 29 12.33 11.61 -11.30
N HIS A 30 12.69 10.37 -10.97
CA HIS A 30 13.33 9.44 -11.89
C HIS A 30 12.39 8.44 -12.55
N GLY A 31 11.07 8.52 -12.29
CA GLY A 31 10.09 7.63 -12.91
C GLY A 31 10.27 6.16 -12.51
N LEU A 32 10.70 5.90 -11.27
CA LEU A 32 11.06 4.56 -10.80
C LEU A 32 9.86 3.78 -10.24
N GLN A 33 8.62 4.20 -10.52
CA GLN A 33 7.42 3.60 -9.93
C GLN A 33 7.30 2.10 -10.24
N ASP A 34 7.64 1.70 -11.47
CA ASP A 34 7.60 0.29 -11.87
C ASP A 34 8.63 -0.55 -11.10
N LEU A 35 9.84 -0.01 -10.87
CA LEU A 35 10.87 -0.67 -10.09
C LEU A 35 10.45 -0.83 -8.62
N VAL A 36 9.76 0.17 -8.06
CA VAL A 36 9.24 0.10 -6.69
C VAL A 36 8.19 -1.01 -6.59
N MET A 37 7.30 -1.08 -7.56
CA MET A 37 6.28 -2.14 -7.62
C MET A 37 6.92 -3.53 -7.73
N GLU A 38 7.92 -3.70 -8.59
CA GLU A 38 8.62 -4.98 -8.76
C GLU A 38 9.44 -5.40 -7.53
N GLN A 39 10.20 -4.49 -6.93
CA GLN A 39 11.15 -4.83 -5.86
C GLN A 39 10.49 -4.92 -4.48
N TYR A 40 9.45 -4.12 -4.24
CA TYR A 40 8.90 -3.94 -2.90
C TYR A 40 7.49 -4.48 -2.75
N HIS A 41 6.60 -4.21 -3.71
CA HIS A 41 5.19 -4.59 -3.61
C HIS A 41 4.96 -6.04 -4.08
N GLN A 42 5.47 -6.42 -5.26
CA GLN A 42 5.24 -7.75 -5.83
C GLN A 42 5.62 -8.92 -4.90
N PRO A 43 6.76 -8.90 -4.18
CA PRO A 43 7.10 -10.01 -3.29
C PRO A 43 6.07 -10.23 -2.18
N ILE A 44 5.47 -9.15 -1.66
CA ILE A 44 4.40 -9.22 -0.66
C ILE A 44 3.12 -9.74 -1.30
N LEU A 45 2.76 -9.18 -2.46
CA LEU A 45 1.58 -9.56 -3.24
C LEU A 45 1.59 -11.05 -3.63
N GLN A 46 2.77 -11.60 -3.92
CA GLN A 46 2.98 -13.00 -4.33
C GLN A 46 3.26 -13.95 -3.15
N SER A 47 3.41 -13.42 -1.94
CA SER A 47 3.81 -14.22 -0.77
C SER A 47 2.78 -15.28 -0.35
N GLY A 48 1.52 -15.12 -0.77
CA GLY A 48 0.40 -15.97 -0.36
C GLY A 48 -0.06 -15.76 1.10
N TYR A 49 0.54 -14.81 1.83
CA TYR A 49 0.18 -14.52 3.22
C TYR A 49 -0.91 -13.45 3.37
N LEU A 50 -1.37 -12.85 2.26
CA LEU A 50 -2.44 -11.85 2.28
C LEU A 50 -3.79 -12.51 2.55
N THR A 51 -4.36 -12.21 3.71
CA THR A 51 -5.66 -12.76 4.15
C THR A 51 -6.82 -11.79 3.96
N ALA A 52 -6.54 -10.48 3.95
CA ALA A 52 -7.51 -9.43 3.67
C ALA A 52 -6.79 -8.16 3.23
N VAL A 53 -7.43 -7.40 2.34
CA VAL A 53 -6.94 -6.09 1.87
C VAL A 53 -7.93 -5.02 2.28
N TYR A 54 -7.41 -3.89 2.78
CA TYR A 54 -8.20 -2.72 3.12
C TYR A 54 -7.75 -1.52 2.29
N MET A 55 -8.61 -1.06 1.39
CA MET A 55 -8.35 0.10 0.53
C MET A 55 -8.83 1.37 1.22
N MET A 56 -7.98 2.40 1.24
CA MET A 56 -8.33 3.73 1.74
C MET A 56 -9.35 4.42 0.80
N PRO A 57 -10.14 5.39 1.29
CA PRO A 57 -10.91 6.28 0.42
C PRO A 57 -10.02 6.93 -0.63
N HIS A 58 -10.56 7.10 -1.84
CA HIS A 58 -9.86 7.73 -2.97
C HIS A 58 -8.55 7.04 -3.40
N TRP A 59 -8.39 5.74 -3.10
CA TRP A 59 -7.22 4.95 -3.50
C TRP A 59 -6.98 5.00 -5.02
N GLU A 60 -8.03 5.16 -5.82
CA GLU A 60 -7.98 5.22 -7.28
C GLU A 60 -7.15 6.39 -7.82
N LEU A 61 -6.90 7.41 -6.99
CA LEU A 61 -6.06 8.55 -7.35
C LEU A 61 -4.56 8.20 -7.33
N SER A 62 -4.16 7.11 -6.68
CA SER A 62 -2.77 6.65 -6.64
C SER A 62 -2.48 5.64 -7.76
N GLY A 63 -1.40 5.87 -8.52
CA GLY A 63 -0.95 4.94 -9.56
C GLY A 63 -0.59 3.57 -9.01
N GLY A 64 0.17 3.51 -7.90
CA GLY A 64 0.55 2.26 -7.25
C GLY A 64 -0.65 1.50 -6.71
N ALA A 65 -1.55 2.20 -6.00
CA ALA A 65 -2.76 1.57 -5.45
C ALA A 65 -3.68 0.97 -6.53
N ARG A 66 -3.69 1.55 -7.74
CA ARG A 66 -4.41 0.96 -8.89
C ARG A 66 -3.80 -0.35 -9.36
N GLN A 67 -2.48 -0.44 -9.41
CA GLN A 67 -1.81 -1.67 -9.78
C GLN A 67 -2.01 -2.76 -8.72
N GLU A 68 -1.90 -2.41 -7.44
CA GLU A 68 -2.18 -3.31 -6.32
C GLU A 68 -3.62 -3.82 -6.36
N TYR A 69 -4.60 -2.93 -6.57
CA TYR A 69 -6.00 -3.30 -6.68
C TYR A 69 -6.26 -4.33 -7.79
N GLN A 70 -5.66 -4.12 -8.96
CA GLN A 70 -5.80 -5.07 -10.07
C GLN A 70 -5.23 -6.45 -9.70
N HIS A 71 -4.07 -6.50 -9.05
CA HIS A 71 -3.50 -7.76 -8.55
C HIS A 71 -4.46 -8.47 -7.58
N PHE A 72 -5.08 -7.72 -6.67
CA PHE A 72 -6.03 -8.29 -5.71
C PHE A 72 -7.27 -8.88 -6.39
N VAL A 73 -7.78 -8.21 -7.42
CA VAL A 73 -8.89 -8.69 -8.24
C VAL A 73 -8.50 -9.94 -9.02
N ASP A 74 -7.35 -9.93 -9.69
CA ASP A 74 -6.88 -11.05 -10.52
C ASP A 74 -6.59 -12.33 -9.71
N ASN A 75 -6.41 -12.20 -8.39
CA ASN A 75 -6.11 -13.31 -7.47
C ASN A 75 -7.24 -13.59 -6.48
N ASP A 76 -8.46 -13.10 -6.72
CA ASP A 76 -9.65 -13.34 -5.89
C ASP A 76 -9.46 -13.03 -4.39
N LEU A 77 -8.67 -12.00 -4.06
CA LEU A 77 -8.45 -11.62 -2.67
C LEU A 77 -9.66 -10.87 -2.08
N PRO A 78 -9.98 -11.05 -0.79
CA PRO A 78 -11.04 -10.27 -0.14
C PRO A 78 -10.64 -8.79 -0.01
N ILE A 79 -11.27 -7.94 -0.82
CA ILE A 79 -11.07 -6.48 -0.81
C ILE A 79 -12.16 -5.82 0.05
N LYS A 80 -11.74 -4.99 1.00
CA LYS A 80 -12.63 -4.15 1.82
C LYS A 80 -12.28 -2.68 1.59
N HIS A 81 -13.29 -1.85 1.40
CA HIS A 81 -13.10 -0.40 1.31
C HIS A 81 -13.34 0.21 2.68
N ILE A 82 -12.37 1.00 3.15
CA ILE A 82 -12.50 1.79 4.37
C ILE A 82 -13.41 2.98 4.03
N PRO A 83 -14.53 3.18 4.76
CA PRO A 83 -15.40 4.32 4.56
C PRO A 83 -14.70 5.65 4.92
N GLU A 84 -15.03 6.72 4.19
CA GLU A 84 -14.42 8.04 4.40
C GLU A 84 -14.73 8.59 5.79
N GLU A 85 -15.93 8.32 6.29
CA GLU A 85 -16.39 8.75 7.61
C GLU A 85 -15.57 8.19 8.79
N TRP A 86 -14.74 7.15 8.58
CA TRP A 86 -13.87 6.60 9.63
C TRP A 86 -12.60 7.42 9.85
N LEU A 87 -12.29 8.36 8.95
CA LEU A 87 -11.06 9.18 9.00
C LEU A 87 -11.30 10.59 9.56
N LEU A 88 -12.56 10.92 9.90
CA LEU A 88 -13.00 12.21 10.45
C LEU A 88 -12.84 12.29 11.98
#